data_AF-A0A841CFQ9-F1
#
_entry.id   AF-A0A841CFQ9-F1
#
_cell.length_a   1.000
_cell.length_b   1.000
_cell.length_c   1.000
_cell.angle_alpha   90.00
_cell.angle_beta   90.00
_cell.angle_gamma   90.00
#
_symmetry.space_group_name_H-M   'P 1'
#
loop_
_entity.id
_entity.type
_entity.pdbx_description
1 polymer ?
#
loop_
_entity_poly.entity_id
_entity_poly.type
_entity_poly.pdbx_seq_one_letter_code
_entity_poly.pdbx_strand_id
1 'polypeptide(L)'
;MARGSSPTLRKRRLVSELRRLREEAALTIEEVGERLECSASKISRIETGRVGVTPRDVRDMLAAYGADPVTLGELVQLAREARRKAWWDEFGDIAPGRYIGFEADADSVRTYQGLMIPGLLQHEGYTRALIADVLPHASPDEVDRRVALRKARQALLLEEDPLTLHAVIDEAALRRVVGGPAVMAAQLRKLGEVGKLDNVTLQVVPFTAGGHAAMDGPFVILTFPEKSDPDVVYLESTRSDVYLEQPSDVVRYSDMFARLAAASLGTVESMAVVEQVARELSPTGSEQPMKQEWRKSRRSSASGPECVEIALDGVRAAVRDSKNRTAGALDFDAGQWSRFLGVAKRGTYDER
;
A
#
# COMPACT_ATOMS: atom_id res chain seq x y z
N MET A 1 -24.90 2.40 -10.28
CA MET A 1 -25.45 1.20 -9.61
C MET A 1 -24.52 0.90 -8.45
N ALA A 2 -25.02 0.66 -7.24
CA ALA A 2 -24.15 0.35 -6.10
C ALA A 2 -23.21 -0.81 -6.44
N ARG A 3 -21.93 -0.70 -6.06
CA ARG A 3 -20.96 -1.81 -6.14
C ARG A 3 -21.65 -3.07 -5.64
N GLY A 4 -21.85 -4.06 -6.52
CA GLY A 4 -22.46 -5.31 -6.11
C GLY A 4 -21.57 -5.95 -5.05
N SER A 5 -22.06 -6.04 -3.80
CA SER A 5 -21.33 -6.54 -2.62
C SER A 5 -20.38 -7.67 -2.99
N SER A 6 -19.07 -7.58 -2.78
CA SER A 6 -18.12 -8.61 -3.22
C SER A 6 -18.24 -9.89 -2.38
N PRO A 7 -17.57 -10.98 -2.80
CA PRO A 7 -17.54 -12.23 -2.03
C PRO A 7 -17.16 -12.05 -0.54
N THR A 8 -16.34 -11.04 -0.20
CA THR A 8 -15.88 -10.80 1.18
C THR A 8 -16.99 -10.28 2.08
N LEU A 9 -17.66 -9.19 1.70
CA LEU A 9 -18.83 -8.70 2.44
C LEU A 9 -19.96 -9.72 2.46
N ARG A 10 -20.24 -10.40 1.33
CA ARG A 10 -21.27 -11.45 1.28
C ARG A 10 -20.98 -12.59 2.27
N LYS A 11 -19.73 -13.05 2.34
CA LYS A 11 -19.32 -14.07 3.31
C LYS A 11 -19.49 -13.56 4.74
N ARG A 12 -19.13 -12.30 5.01
CA ARG A 12 -19.29 -11.68 6.32
C ARG A 12 -20.76 -11.60 6.74
N ARG A 13 -21.65 -11.09 5.88
CA ARG A 13 -23.11 -11.02 6.11
C ARG A 13 -23.70 -12.41 6.37
N LEU A 14 -23.35 -13.39 5.54
CA LEU A 14 -23.82 -14.76 5.70
C LEU A 14 -23.44 -15.35 7.07
N VAL A 15 -22.20 -15.16 7.49
CA VAL A 15 -21.71 -15.65 8.79
C VAL A 15 -22.42 -14.96 9.96
N SER A 16 -22.64 -13.65 9.86
CA SER A 16 -23.39 -12.87 10.85
C SER A 16 -24.84 -13.37 10.96
N GLU A 17 -25.51 -13.61 9.84
CA GLU A 17 -26.90 -14.08 9.85
C GLU A 17 -27.05 -15.51 10.35
N LEU A 18 -26.13 -16.41 9.99
CA LEU A 18 -26.14 -17.77 10.54
C LEU A 18 -26.02 -17.75 12.07
N ARG A 19 -25.14 -16.89 12.60
CA ARG A 19 -24.98 -16.72 14.05
C ARG A 19 -26.23 -16.13 14.70
N ARG A 20 -26.80 -15.06 14.12
CA ARG A 20 -28.02 -14.42 14.64
C ARG A 20 -29.18 -15.42 14.71
N LEU A 21 -29.41 -16.18 13.64
CA LEU A 21 -30.48 -17.18 13.58
C LEU A 21 -30.25 -18.33 14.57
N ARG A 22 -29.01 -18.76 14.79
CA ARG A 22 -28.70 -19.73 15.84
C ARG A 22 -29.05 -19.20 17.23
N GLU A 23 -28.67 -17.96 17.52
CA GLU A 23 -28.93 -17.30 18.80
C GLU A 23 -30.45 -17.10 19.03
N GLU A 24 -31.20 -16.72 17.99
CA GLU A 24 -32.67 -16.62 18.04
C GLU A 24 -33.38 -17.96 18.22
N ALA A 25 -32.82 -19.02 17.65
CA ALA A 25 -33.27 -20.39 17.90
C ALA A 25 -32.86 -20.91 19.30
N ALA A 26 -32.12 -20.11 20.08
CA ALA A 26 -31.58 -20.44 21.40
C ALA A 26 -30.71 -21.71 21.41
N LEU A 27 -29.98 -21.98 20.32
CA LEU A 27 -29.11 -23.15 20.19
C LEU A 27 -27.65 -22.81 20.47
N THR A 28 -26.97 -23.70 21.18
CA THR A 28 -25.51 -23.66 21.38
C THR A 28 -24.78 -24.23 20.16
N ILE A 29 -23.49 -23.92 20.00
CA ILE A 29 -22.69 -24.46 18.90
C ILE A 29 -22.48 -25.98 19.03
N GLU A 30 -22.54 -26.51 20.25
CA GLU A 30 -22.50 -27.93 20.58
C GLU A 30 -23.76 -28.64 20.08
N GLU A 31 -24.95 -28.13 20.43
CA GLU A 31 -26.23 -28.70 19.99
C GLU A 31 -26.36 -28.70 18.46
N VAL A 32 -25.88 -27.63 17.80
CA VAL A 32 -25.85 -27.58 16.33
C VAL A 32 -24.86 -28.60 15.76
N GLY A 33 -23.68 -28.74 16.37
CA GLY A 33 -22.70 -29.75 16.00
C GLY A 33 -23.29 -31.16 16.07
N GLU A 34 -23.99 -31.49 17.15
CA GLU A 34 -24.66 -32.78 17.32
C GLU A 34 -25.74 -33.01 16.26
N ARG A 35 -26.64 -32.04 16.03
CA ARG A 35 -27.70 -32.13 15.01
C ARG A 35 -27.17 -32.32 13.59
N LEU A 36 -26.00 -31.74 13.29
CA LEU A 36 -25.38 -31.76 11.97
C LEU A 36 -24.27 -32.81 11.84
N GLU A 37 -24.10 -33.68 12.83
CA GLU A 37 -23.08 -34.72 12.89
C GLU A 37 -21.66 -34.18 12.60
N CYS A 38 -21.33 -33.02 13.19
CA CYS A 38 -20.02 -32.38 13.02
C CYS A 38 -19.50 -31.77 14.32
N SER A 39 -18.23 -31.38 14.35
CA SER A 39 -17.65 -30.81 15.58
C SER A 39 -18.18 -29.40 15.85
N ALA A 40 -18.41 -29.07 17.13
CA ALA A 40 -18.70 -27.70 17.57
C ALA A 40 -17.61 -26.71 17.09
N SER A 41 -16.36 -27.17 16.99
CA SER A 41 -15.25 -26.42 16.40
C SER A 41 -15.46 -26.06 14.91
N LYS A 42 -16.13 -26.92 14.12
CA LYS A 42 -16.54 -26.58 12.74
C LYS A 42 -17.56 -25.45 12.75
N ILE A 43 -18.61 -25.55 13.57
CA ILE A 43 -19.66 -24.52 13.70
C ILE A 43 -19.06 -23.18 14.14
N SER A 44 -18.25 -23.18 15.19
CA SER A 44 -17.53 -21.99 15.65
C SER A 44 -16.66 -21.37 14.56
N ARG A 45 -15.91 -22.17 13.79
CA ARG A 45 -15.07 -21.64 12.69
C ARG A 45 -15.89 -21.10 11.52
N ILE A 46 -17.09 -21.65 11.26
CA ILE A 46 -18.02 -21.09 10.27
C ILE A 46 -18.54 -19.74 10.77
N GLU A 47 -19.07 -19.69 11.99
CA GLU A 47 -19.66 -18.48 12.60
C GLU A 47 -18.63 -17.37 12.92
N THR A 48 -17.34 -17.71 12.91
CA THR A 48 -16.24 -16.72 13.02
C THR A 48 -15.58 -16.42 11.66
N GLY A 49 -16.12 -16.96 10.56
CA GLY A 49 -15.63 -16.73 9.20
C GLY A 49 -14.27 -17.36 8.88
N ARG A 50 -13.69 -18.11 9.82
CA ARG A 50 -12.38 -18.79 9.70
C ARG A 50 -12.38 -19.91 8.66
N VAL A 51 -13.53 -20.51 8.37
CA VAL A 51 -13.70 -21.43 7.24
C VAL A 51 -14.83 -20.97 6.33
N GLY A 52 -14.74 -21.34 5.05
CA GLY A 52 -15.83 -21.14 4.10
C GLY A 52 -17.00 -22.08 4.41
N VAL A 53 -18.23 -21.60 4.17
CA VAL A 53 -19.46 -22.37 4.32
C VAL A 53 -19.98 -22.77 2.93
N THR A 54 -20.44 -24.00 2.74
CA THR A 54 -21.06 -24.43 1.47
C THR A 54 -22.55 -24.10 1.44
N PRO A 55 -23.18 -23.95 0.27
CA PRO A 55 -24.65 -23.87 0.18
C PRO A 55 -25.38 -25.10 0.75
N ARG A 56 -24.67 -26.22 0.95
CA ARG A 56 -25.19 -27.38 1.67
C ARG A 56 -25.13 -27.13 3.18
N ASP A 57 -23.97 -26.78 3.73
CA ASP A 57 -23.83 -26.45 5.15
C ASP A 57 -24.84 -25.37 5.57
N VAL A 58 -25.07 -24.34 4.73
CA VAL A 58 -26.09 -23.30 4.99
C VAL A 58 -27.49 -23.88 5.06
N ARG A 59 -27.90 -24.78 4.14
CA ARG A 59 -29.22 -25.42 4.21
C ARG A 59 -29.37 -26.25 5.49
N ASP A 60 -28.34 -27.01 5.82
CA ASP A 60 -28.36 -27.90 6.98
C ASP A 60 -28.44 -27.09 8.29
N MET A 61 -27.65 -26.01 8.41
CA MET A 61 -27.69 -25.09 9.55
C MET A 61 -29.05 -24.38 9.67
N LEU A 62 -29.57 -23.82 8.57
CA LEU A 62 -30.85 -23.10 8.59
C LEU A 62 -32.04 -24.01 8.90
N ALA A 63 -31.99 -25.27 8.44
CA ALA A 63 -32.97 -26.28 8.83
C ALA A 63 -32.90 -26.57 10.33
N ALA A 64 -31.69 -26.67 10.91
CA ALA A 64 -31.52 -26.87 12.35
C ALA A 64 -32.01 -25.67 13.17
N TYR A 65 -31.96 -24.46 12.62
CA TYR A 65 -32.41 -23.21 13.26
C TYR A 65 -33.92 -22.95 13.09
N GLY A 66 -34.59 -23.71 12.21
CA GLY A 66 -36.01 -23.51 11.92
C GLY A 66 -36.29 -22.26 11.08
N ALA A 67 -35.34 -21.84 10.24
CA ALA A 67 -35.53 -20.69 9.35
C ALA A 67 -36.66 -20.94 8.34
N ASP A 68 -37.42 -19.89 8.01
CA ASP A 68 -38.49 -19.98 7.03
C ASP A 68 -37.95 -20.17 5.59
N PRO A 69 -38.79 -20.63 4.63
CA PRO A 69 -38.34 -20.90 3.27
C PRO A 69 -37.77 -19.69 2.51
N VAL A 70 -38.20 -18.47 2.83
CA VAL A 70 -37.70 -17.24 2.19
C VAL A 70 -36.27 -16.99 2.67
N THR A 71 -36.06 -16.95 3.99
CA THR A 71 -34.73 -16.80 4.60
C THR A 71 -33.76 -17.88 4.11
N LEU A 72 -34.22 -19.13 4.00
CA LEU A 72 -33.42 -20.23 3.45
C LEU A 72 -32.99 -19.96 2.01
N GLY A 73 -33.91 -19.54 1.15
CA GLY A 73 -33.62 -19.23 -0.25
C GLY A 73 -32.57 -18.11 -0.39
N GLU A 74 -32.76 -17.04 0.37
CA GLU A 74 -31.88 -15.86 0.36
C GLU A 74 -30.45 -16.18 0.82
N LEU A 75 -30.30 -16.84 1.97
CA LEU A 75 -28.97 -17.13 2.52
C LEU A 75 -28.23 -18.22 1.75
N VAL A 76 -28.93 -19.18 1.15
CA VAL A 76 -28.32 -20.17 0.24
C VAL A 76 -27.81 -19.47 -1.03
N GLN A 77 -28.56 -18.52 -1.56
CA GLN A 77 -28.12 -17.73 -2.70
C GLN A 77 -26.91 -16.85 -2.33
N LEU A 78 -26.94 -16.19 -1.17
CA LEU A 78 -25.82 -15.42 -0.64
C LEU A 78 -24.56 -16.30 -0.50
N ALA A 79 -24.69 -17.55 -0.07
CA ALA A 79 -23.60 -18.51 0.04
C ALA A 79 -22.98 -18.91 -1.31
N ARG A 80 -23.80 -18.98 -2.38
CA ARG A 80 -23.30 -19.21 -3.74
C ARG A 80 -22.52 -18.01 -4.24
N GLU A 81 -23.03 -16.81 -3.98
CA GLU A 81 -22.40 -15.57 -4.42
C GLU A 81 -21.12 -15.24 -3.64
N ALA A 82 -21.09 -15.54 -2.34
CA ALA A 82 -19.92 -15.44 -1.48
C ALA A 82 -18.76 -16.37 -1.89
N ARG A 83 -19.03 -17.35 -2.75
CA ARG A 83 -18.06 -18.31 -3.29
C ARG A 83 -17.60 -17.99 -4.72
N ARG A 84 -18.12 -16.93 -5.32
CA ARG A 84 -17.63 -16.49 -6.64
C ARG A 84 -16.16 -16.11 -6.51
N LYS A 85 -15.37 -16.48 -7.51
CA LYS A 85 -13.94 -16.18 -7.56
C LYS A 85 -13.75 -14.66 -7.56
N ALA A 86 -13.01 -14.15 -6.59
CA ALA A 86 -12.60 -12.77 -6.56
C ALA A 86 -11.34 -12.59 -7.41
N TRP A 87 -11.13 -11.38 -7.95
CA TRP A 87 -9.93 -11.10 -8.74
C TRP A 87 -8.65 -11.26 -7.90
N TRP A 88 -8.71 -10.99 -6.59
CA TRP A 88 -7.56 -11.13 -5.70
C TRP A 88 -7.24 -12.57 -5.28
N ASP A 89 -8.09 -13.55 -5.60
CA ASP A 89 -7.86 -14.95 -5.24
C ASP A 89 -6.56 -15.49 -5.87
N GLU A 90 -6.12 -14.93 -7.00
CA GLU A 90 -4.85 -15.28 -7.64
C GLU A 90 -3.60 -14.80 -6.86
N PHE A 91 -3.78 -13.94 -5.86
CA PHE A 91 -2.71 -13.43 -4.99
C PHE A 91 -2.79 -13.97 -3.56
N GLY A 92 -3.65 -14.95 -3.29
CA GLY A 92 -3.92 -15.46 -1.95
C GLY A 92 -2.72 -16.10 -1.23
N ASP A 93 -1.67 -16.46 -1.96
CA ASP A 93 -0.40 -16.98 -1.44
C ASP A 93 0.54 -15.88 -0.94
N ILE A 94 0.41 -14.65 -1.44
CA ILE A 94 1.32 -13.53 -1.11
C ILE A 94 0.66 -12.48 -0.22
N ALA A 95 -0.67 -12.36 -0.20
CA ALA A 95 -1.37 -11.35 0.58
C ALA A 95 -2.66 -11.88 1.20
N PRO A 96 -2.98 -11.50 2.45
CA PRO A 96 -4.27 -11.82 3.05
C PRO A 96 -5.43 -11.24 2.23
N GLY A 97 -6.25 -12.09 1.61
CA GLY A 97 -7.36 -11.66 0.77
C GLY A 97 -8.47 -10.89 1.50
N ARG A 98 -8.51 -10.95 2.84
CA ARG A 98 -9.57 -10.31 3.64
C ARG A 98 -9.53 -8.79 3.55
N TYR A 99 -8.37 -8.18 3.77
CA TYR A 99 -8.22 -6.72 3.65
C TYR A 99 -8.52 -6.26 2.21
N ILE A 100 -7.95 -6.95 1.21
CA ILE A 100 -8.14 -6.59 -0.21
C ILE A 100 -9.62 -6.67 -0.59
N GLY A 101 -10.32 -7.69 -0.10
CA GLY A 101 -11.75 -7.82 -0.29
C GLY A 101 -12.56 -6.70 0.35
N PHE A 102 -12.23 -6.29 1.57
CA PHE A 102 -12.86 -5.13 2.19
C PHE A 102 -12.55 -3.83 1.45
N GLU A 103 -11.32 -3.63 0.99
CA GLU A 103 -10.93 -2.44 0.23
C GLU A 103 -11.66 -2.35 -1.12
N ALA A 104 -11.84 -3.48 -1.81
CA ALA A 104 -12.63 -3.55 -3.04
C ALA A 104 -14.12 -3.24 -2.80
N ASP A 105 -14.63 -3.59 -1.62
CA ASP A 105 -16.02 -3.41 -1.21
C ASP A 105 -16.36 -2.05 -0.60
N ALA A 106 -15.34 -1.31 -0.18
CA ALA A 106 -15.53 -0.04 0.50
C ALA A 106 -16.07 1.01 -0.46
N ASP A 107 -17.01 1.82 0.05
CA ASP A 107 -17.46 3.06 -0.56
C ASP A 107 -16.45 4.17 -0.29
N SER A 108 -15.90 4.17 0.94
CA SER A 108 -14.81 5.08 1.31
C SER A 108 -13.74 4.43 2.20
N VAL A 109 -12.52 4.95 2.04
CA VAL A 109 -11.35 4.60 2.84
C VAL A 109 -10.77 5.87 3.45
N ARG A 110 -10.64 5.88 4.78
CA ARG A 110 -9.88 6.88 5.53
C ARG A 110 -8.61 6.22 6.06
N THR A 111 -7.44 6.78 5.79
CA THR A 111 -6.18 6.16 6.23
C THR A 111 -5.21 7.18 6.80
N TYR A 112 -4.53 6.79 7.87
CA TYR A 112 -3.33 7.47 8.35
C TYR A 112 -2.10 6.59 8.12
N GLN A 113 -1.04 7.17 7.57
CA GLN A 113 0.26 6.53 7.44
C GLN A 113 1.39 7.43 7.93
N GLY A 114 2.11 6.96 8.96
CA GLY A 114 3.20 7.72 9.58
C GLY A 114 4.58 7.52 8.94
N LEU A 115 4.84 6.34 8.36
CA LEU A 115 6.19 5.97 7.93
C LEU A 115 6.33 5.66 6.43
N MET A 116 5.23 5.45 5.73
CA MET A 116 5.24 5.05 4.33
C MET A 116 4.07 5.68 3.58
N ILE A 117 4.21 5.85 2.27
CA ILE A 117 3.08 6.32 1.46
C ILE A 117 1.97 5.25 1.43
N PRO A 118 0.68 5.61 1.59
CA PRO A 118 -0.42 4.66 1.50
C PRO A 118 -0.38 3.82 0.22
N GLY A 119 -0.65 2.52 0.32
CA GLY A 119 -0.50 1.58 -0.81
C GLY A 119 -1.26 1.98 -2.08
N LEU A 120 -2.46 2.55 -1.92
CA LEU A 120 -3.29 3.06 -3.02
C LEU A 120 -2.70 4.30 -3.73
N LEU A 121 -1.67 4.90 -3.17
CA LEU A 121 -1.03 6.12 -3.68
C LEU A 121 0.42 5.90 -4.13
N GLN A 122 0.91 4.66 -4.06
CA GLN A 122 2.32 4.37 -4.35
C GLN A 122 2.63 4.33 -5.86
N HIS A 123 3.80 4.81 -6.23
CA HIS A 123 4.42 4.66 -7.54
C HIS A 123 5.12 3.29 -7.62
N GLU A 124 5.14 2.68 -8.81
CA GLU A 124 5.70 1.33 -9.02
C GLU A 124 7.13 1.16 -8.48
N GLY A 125 8.02 2.10 -8.81
CA GLY A 125 9.40 2.08 -8.33
C GLY A 125 9.53 2.18 -6.80
N TYR A 126 8.64 2.95 -6.16
CA TYR A 126 8.61 3.07 -4.70
C TYR A 126 8.09 1.78 -4.08
N THR A 127 7.01 1.21 -4.63
CA THR A 127 6.44 -0.07 -4.17
C THR A 127 7.47 -1.19 -4.26
N ARG A 128 8.18 -1.30 -5.39
CA ARG A 128 9.24 -2.30 -5.59
C ARG A 128 10.35 -2.17 -4.56
N ALA A 129 10.87 -0.95 -4.37
CA ALA A 129 11.93 -0.70 -3.38
C ALA A 129 11.46 -1.01 -1.95
N LEU A 130 10.27 -0.54 -1.57
CA LEU A 130 9.70 -0.80 -0.25
C LEU A 130 9.54 -2.30 0.02
N ILE A 131 9.00 -3.07 -0.95
CA ILE A 131 8.83 -4.52 -0.81
C ILE A 131 10.18 -5.21 -0.62
N ALA A 132 11.19 -4.84 -1.40
CA ALA A 132 12.53 -5.40 -1.26
C ALA A 132 13.14 -5.12 0.14
N ASP A 133 12.88 -3.94 0.70
CA ASP A 133 13.36 -3.56 2.04
C ASP A 133 12.60 -4.29 3.16
N VAL A 134 11.27 -4.44 3.05
CA VAL A 134 10.45 -5.09 4.10
C VAL A 134 10.43 -6.61 4.02
N LEU A 135 10.71 -7.19 2.85
CA LEU A 135 10.74 -8.63 2.60
C LEU A 135 12.08 -9.02 1.93
N PRO A 136 13.19 -9.01 2.67
CA PRO A 136 14.53 -9.24 2.10
C PRO A 136 14.74 -10.64 1.52
N HIS A 137 13.80 -11.58 1.75
CA HIS A 137 13.85 -12.95 1.23
C HIS A 137 12.83 -13.20 0.11
N ALA A 138 12.04 -12.20 -0.31
CA ALA A 138 11.11 -12.34 -1.42
C ALA A 138 11.89 -12.53 -2.74
N SER A 139 11.45 -13.47 -3.56
CA SER A 139 12.02 -13.65 -4.90
C SER A 139 11.63 -12.49 -5.82
N PRO A 140 12.38 -12.22 -6.91
CA PRO A 140 11.99 -11.21 -7.90
C PRO A 140 10.56 -11.39 -8.42
N ASP A 141 10.15 -12.63 -8.68
CA ASP A 141 8.79 -12.97 -9.12
C ASP A 141 7.73 -12.64 -8.05
N GLU A 142 8.03 -12.88 -6.76
CA GLU A 142 7.15 -12.49 -5.67
C GLU A 142 7.01 -10.96 -5.59
N VAL A 143 8.12 -10.22 -5.73
CA VAL A 143 8.10 -8.76 -5.77
C VAL A 143 7.23 -8.26 -6.92
N ASP A 144 7.38 -8.82 -8.13
CA ASP A 144 6.58 -8.46 -9.30
C ASP A 144 5.08 -8.73 -9.08
N ARG A 145 4.73 -9.87 -8.51
CA ARG A 145 3.32 -10.17 -8.18
C ARG A 145 2.75 -9.23 -7.13
N ARG A 146 3.53 -8.84 -6.12
CA ARG A 146 3.10 -7.85 -5.11
C ARG A 146 2.94 -6.45 -5.69
N VAL A 147 3.81 -6.06 -6.63
CA VAL A 147 3.65 -4.81 -7.40
C VAL A 147 2.38 -4.86 -8.24
N ALA A 148 2.13 -5.96 -8.94
CA ALA A 148 0.92 -6.16 -9.76
C ALA A 148 -0.34 -6.08 -8.90
N LEU A 149 -0.37 -6.75 -7.75
CA LEU A 149 -1.45 -6.64 -6.78
C LEU A 149 -1.67 -5.19 -6.34
N ARG A 150 -0.59 -4.43 -6.09
CA ARG A 150 -0.71 -3.02 -5.71
C ARG A 150 -1.38 -2.20 -6.80
N LYS A 151 -0.96 -2.39 -8.05
CA LYS A 151 -1.53 -1.70 -9.21
C LYS A 151 -3.00 -2.08 -9.43
N ALA A 152 -3.38 -3.33 -9.23
CA ALA A 152 -4.76 -3.78 -9.31
C ALA A 152 -5.65 -3.08 -8.27
N ARG A 153 -5.17 -2.96 -7.02
CA ARG A 153 -5.88 -2.21 -5.96
C ARG A 153 -6.06 -0.73 -6.30
N GLN A 154 -5.05 -0.11 -6.91
CA GLN A 154 -5.11 1.31 -7.30
C GLN A 154 -6.16 1.61 -8.37
N ALA A 155 -6.56 0.62 -9.15
CA ALA A 155 -7.61 0.78 -10.16
C ALA A 155 -8.95 1.21 -9.54
N LEU A 156 -9.20 0.85 -8.26
CA LEU A 156 -10.42 1.22 -7.52
C LEU A 156 -10.66 2.74 -7.45
N LEU A 157 -9.60 3.56 -7.56
CA LEU A 157 -9.69 5.03 -7.56
C LEU A 157 -10.14 5.61 -8.91
N LEU A 158 -10.14 4.80 -9.98
CA LEU A 158 -10.36 5.22 -11.37
C LEU A 158 -11.57 4.54 -12.02
N GLU A 159 -12.34 3.77 -11.26
CA GLU A 159 -13.58 3.12 -11.73
C GLU A 159 -14.71 4.14 -11.97
N GLU A 160 -15.80 3.72 -12.62
CA GLU A 160 -16.97 4.57 -12.87
C GLU A 160 -17.65 5.04 -11.57
N ASP A 161 -17.66 4.16 -10.56
CA ASP A 161 -18.08 4.44 -9.18
C ASP A 161 -16.84 4.36 -8.28
N PRO A 162 -15.99 5.40 -8.24
CA PRO A 162 -14.64 5.30 -7.70
C PRO A 162 -14.63 5.30 -6.17
N LEU A 163 -13.62 4.64 -5.60
CA LEU A 163 -13.43 4.58 -4.16
C LEU A 163 -13.13 5.99 -3.65
N THR A 164 -13.86 6.47 -2.65
CA THR A 164 -13.54 7.75 -2.00
C THR A 164 -12.40 7.55 -1.02
N LEU A 165 -11.26 8.20 -1.24
CA LEU A 165 -10.07 8.08 -0.40
C LEU A 165 -9.76 9.39 0.31
N HIS A 166 -9.66 9.33 1.64
CA HIS A 166 -9.07 10.41 2.44
C HIS A 166 -7.82 9.90 3.14
N ALA A 167 -6.66 10.29 2.61
CA ALA A 167 -5.37 9.91 3.14
C ALA A 167 -4.73 11.07 3.91
N VAL A 168 -4.40 10.82 5.17
CA VAL A 168 -3.56 11.68 5.99
C VAL A 168 -2.18 11.04 6.09
N ILE A 169 -1.15 11.78 5.67
CA ILE A 169 0.22 11.30 5.55
C ILE A 169 1.10 12.15 6.46
N ASP A 170 1.93 11.52 7.30
CA ASP A 170 2.91 12.26 8.08
C ASP A 170 4.04 12.79 7.19
N GLU A 171 4.54 14.00 7.46
CA GLU A 171 5.68 14.59 6.75
C GLU A 171 6.91 13.65 6.71
N ALA A 172 7.11 12.81 7.74
CA ALA A 172 8.16 11.80 7.77
C ALA A 172 8.06 10.80 6.61
N ALA A 173 6.84 10.43 6.19
CA ALA A 173 6.65 9.52 5.07
C ALA A 173 7.03 10.17 3.72
N LEU A 174 6.90 11.49 3.59
CA LEU A 174 7.31 12.24 2.40
C LEU A 174 8.83 12.44 2.33
N ARG A 175 9.51 12.49 3.48
CA ARG A 175 10.95 12.75 3.57
C ARG A 175 11.82 11.49 3.67
N ARG A 176 11.24 10.34 3.98
CA ARG A 176 11.96 9.05 4.00
C ARG A 176 12.24 8.58 2.58
N VAL A 177 13.51 8.65 2.16
CA VAL A 177 13.93 8.32 0.80
C VAL A 177 13.96 6.79 0.58
N VAL A 178 12.85 6.25 0.09
CA VAL A 178 12.73 4.84 -0.32
C VAL A 178 13.11 4.68 -1.80
N GLY A 179 13.98 3.71 -2.11
CA GLY A 179 14.44 3.45 -3.48
C GLY A 179 15.39 4.52 -4.07
N GLY A 180 15.87 5.45 -3.24
CA GLY A 180 16.75 6.55 -3.66
C GLY A 180 16.01 7.82 -4.13
N PRO A 181 16.73 8.96 -4.29
CA PRO A 181 16.11 10.26 -4.52
C PRO A 181 15.22 10.33 -5.77
N ALA A 182 15.66 9.73 -6.88
CA ALA A 182 14.89 9.72 -8.13
C ALA A 182 13.56 8.96 -8.02
N VAL A 183 13.55 7.82 -7.32
CA VAL A 183 12.34 7.02 -7.06
C VAL A 183 11.40 7.76 -6.14
N MET A 184 11.92 8.35 -5.06
CA MET A 184 11.11 9.12 -4.12
C MET A 184 10.52 10.38 -4.77
N ALA A 185 11.29 11.09 -5.61
CA ALA A 185 10.77 12.21 -6.38
C ALA A 185 9.65 11.79 -7.35
N ALA A 186 9.76 10.61 -7.99
CA ALA A 186 8.70 10.05 -8.83
C ALA A 186 7.44 9.70 -8.01
N GLN A 187 7.63 9.13 -6.81
CA GLN A 187 6.55 8.88 -5.87
C GLN A 187 5.80 10.16 -5.48
N LEU A 188 6.51 11.24 -5.15
CA LEU A 188 5.89 12.50 -4.75
C LEU A 188 5.19 13.18 -5.93
N ARG A 189 5.74 13.10 -7.16
CA ARG A 189 5.02 13.53 -8.36
C ARG A 189 3.73 12.75 -8.58
N LYS A 190 3.74 11.44 -8.34
CA LYS A 190 2.52 10.61 -8.40
C LYS A 190 1.48 11.07 -7.38
N LEU A 191 1.86 11.46 -6.17
CA LEU A 191 0.95 12.11 -5.21
C LEU A 191 0.36 13.41 -5.77
N GLY A 192 1.21 14.21 -6.44
CA GLY A 192 0.83 15.37 -7.25
C GLY A 192 -0.30 15.11 -8.25
N GLU A 193 -0.24 13.98 -8.94
CA GLU A 193 -1.22 13.59 -9.96
C GLU A 193 -2.52 13.06 -9.35
N VAL A 194 -2.43 12.13 -8.40
CA VAL A 194 -3.61 11.49 -7.79
C VAL A 194 -4.36 12.42 -6.85
N GLY A 195 -3.70 13.40 -6.25
CA GLY A 195 -4.34 14.45 -5.45
C GLY A 195 -5.22 15.41 -6.26
N LYS A 196 -5.25 15.28 -7.59
CA LYS A 196 -6.16 16.04 -8.48
C LYS A 196 -7.47 15.30 -8.77
N LEU A 197 -7.61 14.06 -8.31
CA LEU A 197 -8.84 13.29 -8.49
C LEU A 197 -9.90 13.77 -7.49
N ASP A 198 -11.14 13.95 -7.96
CA ASP A 198 -12.26 14.47 -7.15
C ASP A 198 -12.62 13.56 -5.97
N ASN A 199 -12.35 12.25 -6.09
CA ASN A 199 -12.58 11.25 -5.06
C ASN A 199 -11.38 11.06 -4.11
N VAL A 200 -10.33 11.89 -4.20
CA VAL A 200 -9.12 11.76 -3.38
C VAL A 200 -8.85 13.04 -2.59
N THR A 201 -8.87 12.94 -1.27
CA THR A 201 -8.41 13.99 -0.34
C THR A 201 -7.05 13.60 0.25
N LEU A 202 -6.01 14.40 -0.02
CA LEU A 202 -4.68 14.22 0.56
C LEU A 202 -4.37 15.33 1.54
N GLN A 203 -4.00 14.96 2.75
CA GLN A 203 -3.52 15.90 3.77
C GLN A 203 -2.20 15.45 4.36
N VAL A 204 -1.36 16.42 4.72
CA VAL A 204 -0.08 16.20 5.36
C VAL A 204 -0.15 16.66 6.81
N VAL A 205 0.26 15.80 7.74
CA VAL A 205 0.53 16.21 9.13
C VAL A 205 1.95 16.75 9.17
N PRO A 206 2.16 18.06 9.38
CA PRO A 206 3.49 18.65 9.38
C PRO A 206 4.18 18.36 10.72
N PHE A 207 5.52 18.36 10.74
CA PHE A 207 6.25 18.20 12.00
C PHE A 207 5.92 19.26 13.06
N THR A 208 5.48 20.44 12.63
CA THR A 208 5.05 21.54 13.51
C THR A 208 3.76 21.25 14.27
N ALA A 209 2.97 20.23 13.86
CA ALA A 209 1.79 19.79 14.61
C ALA A 209 2.13 19.13 15.96
N GLY A 210 3.38 18.66 16.13
CA GLY A 210 3.81 17.98 17.34
C GLY A 210 3.08 16.65 17.56
N GLY A 211 2.80 16.33 18.83
CA GLY A 211 2.03 15.12 19.17
C GLY A 211 0.57 15.24 18.70
N HIS A 212 0.12 14.25 17.92
CA HIS A 212 -1.23 14.23 17.36
C HIS A 212 -2.03 12.97 17.78
N ALA A 213 -3.31 12.90 17.42
CA ALA A 213 -4.21 11.85 17.89
C ALA A 213 -3.79 10.42 17.47
N ALA A 214 -3.09 10.28 16.34
CA ALA A 214 -2.66 8.99 15.78
C ALA A 214 -1.18 8.62 16.06
N MET A 215 -0.56 9.13 17.13
CA MET A 215 0.85 8.82 17.45
C MET A 215 1.10 7.33 17.71
N ASP A 216 0.06 6.58 18.07
CA ASP A 216 0.15 5.15 18.40
C ASP A 216 0.33 4.24 17.17
N GLY A 217 0.12 4.75 15.95
CA GLY A 217 0.40 4.01 14.72
C GLY A 217 -0.59 4.23 13.57
N PRO A 218 -0.30 3.65 12.40
CA PRO A 218 -1.16 3.75 11.22
C PRO A 218 -2.46 2.94 11.41
N PHE A 219 -3.50 3.37 10.72
CA PHE A 219 -4.78 2.65 10.67
C PHE A 219 -5.52 2.97 9.37
N VAL A 220 -6.50 2.13 9.05
CA VAL A 220 -7.42 2.31 7.93
C VAL A 220 -8.85 2.13 8.44
N ILE A 221 -9.76 3.03 8.08
CA ILE A 221 -11.20 2.88 8.31
C ILE A 221 -11.85 2.65 6.96
N LEU A 222 -12.52 1.51 6.82
CA LEU A 222 -13.27 1.10 5.65
C LEU A 222 -14.76 1.27 5.95
N THR A 223 -15.45 2.09 5.15
CA THR A 223 -16.89 2.33 5.25
C THR A 223 -17.58 1.73 4.03
N PHE A 224 -18.69 1.04 4.26
CA PHE A 224 -19.40 0.26 3.24
C PHE A 224 -20.74 0.91 2.86
N PRO A 225 -21.26 0.67 1.64
CA PRO A 225 -22.45 1.37 1.15
C PRO A 225 -23.74 0.99 1.89
N GLU A 226 -23.86 -0.26 2.36
CA GLU A 226 -25.04 -0.73 3.08
C GLU A 226 -24.90 -0.47 4.57
N LYS A 227 -25.86 0.24 5.18
CA LYS A 227 -25.85 0.54 6.63
C LYS A 227 -25.87 -0.70 7.53
N SER A 228 -26.31 -1.84 7.00
CA SER A 228 -26.29 -3.12 7.70
C SER A 228 -24.88 -3.72 7.79
N ASP A 229 -23.95 -3.28 6.95
CA ASP A 229 -22.55 -3.69 7.03
C ASP A 229 -21.81 -2.81 8.04
N PRO A 230 -21.25 -3.38 9.11
CA PRO A 230 -20.43 -2.60 10.02
C PRO A 230 -19.15 -2.14 9.31
N ASP A 231 -18.82 -0.87 9.50
CA ASP A 231 -17.52 -0.30 9.17
C ASP A 231 -16.40 -1.08 9.88
N VAL A 232 -15.22 -1.08 9.29
CA VAL A 232 -14.07 -1.85 9.78
C VAL A 232 -12.89 -0.93 9.98
N VAL A 233 -12.29 -0.99 11.17
CA VAL A 233 -10.94 -0.46 11.39
C VAL A 233 -9.95 -1.60 11.16
N TYR A 234 -8.99 -1.35 10.29
CA TYR A 234 -7.87 -2.25 10.02
C TYR A 234 -6.59 -1.66 10.62
N LEU A 235 -5.91 -2.49 11.43
CA LEU A 235 -4.60 -2.20 12.00
C LEU A 235 -3.62 -3.25 11.46
N GLU A 236 -2.67 -2.78 10.67
CA GLU A 236 -1.58 -3.61 10.15
C GLU A 236 -0.54 -3.84 11.25
N SER A 237 -0.14 -5.09 11.45
CA SER A 237 0.95 -5.45 12.37
C SER A 237 1.78 -6.56 11.76
N THR A 238 3.09 -6.55 12.05
CA THR A 238 4.08 -7.48 11.49
C THR A 238 3.72 -8.96 11.66
N ARG A 239 2.96 -9.30 12.72
CA ARG A 239 2.63 -10.69 13.04
C ARG A 239 1.20 -11.07 12.65
N SER A 240 0.27 -10.12 12.69
CA SER A 240 -1.14 -10.38 12.42
C SER A 240 -1.91 -9.10 12.17
N ASP A 241 -2.73 -9.10 11.13
CA ASP A 241 -3.76 -8.10 10.90
C ASP A 241 -4.83 -8.10 12.01
N VAL A 242 -5.24 -6.92 12.47
CA VAL A 242 -6.37 -6.75 13.38
C VAL A 242 -7.50 -6.03 12.67
N TYR A 243 -8.72 -6.58 12.79
CA TYR A 243 -9.95 -6.01 12.25
C TYR A 243 -10.88 -5.70 13.43
N LEU A 244 -11.16 -4.43 13.68
CA LEU A 244 -12.10 -3.98 14.70
C LEU A 244 -13.41 -3.61 14.02
N GLU A 245 -14.48 -4.32 14.38
CA GLU A 245 -15.81 -4.18 13.79
C GLU A 245 -16.86 -3.75 14.83
N GLN A 246 -16.44 -3.56 16.10
CA GLN A 246 -17.34 -3.08 17.14
C GLN A 246 -17.66 -1.61 16.91
N PRO A 247 -18.92 -1.17 17.03
CA PRO A 247 -19.30 0.22 16.83
C PRO A 247 -18.48 1.20 17.69
N SER A 248 -18.17 0.83 18.93
CA SER A 248 -17.34 1.65 19.83
C SER A 248 -15.92 1.86 19.33
N ASP A 249 -15.32 0.84 18.69
CA ASP A 249 -13.99 0.94 18.11
C ASP A 249 -14.02 1.86 16.88
N VAL A 250 -14.99 1.67 15.98
CA VAL A 250 -15.15 2.50 14.78
C VAL A 250 -15.36 3.98 15.14
N VAL A 251 -16.20 4.27 16.13
CA VAL A 251 -16.44 5.63 16.61
C VAL A 251 -15.14 6.24 17.15
N ARG A 252 -14.40 5.50 17.99
CA ARG A 252 -13.13 5.97 18.55
C ARG A 252 -12.11 6.30 17.46
N TYR A 253 -11.94 5.45 16.47
CA TYR A 253 -10.99 5.68 15.36
C TYR A 253 -11.48 6.78 14.41
N SER A 254 -12.80 6.93 14.21
CA SER A 254 -13.36 8.04 13.43
C SER A 254 -13.10 9.39 14.10
N ASP A 255 -13.28 9.49 15.42
CA ASP A 255 -12.94 10.69 16.19
C ASP A 255 -11.44 10.99 16.13
N MET A 256 -10.60 9.95 16.25
CA MET A 256 -9.15 10.07 16.13
C MET A 256 -8.75 10.61 14.75
N PHE A 257 -9.34 10.07 13.68
CA PHE A 257 -9.10 10.53 12.31
C PHE A 257 -9.56 11.98 12.11
N ALA A 258 -10.74 12.36 12.62
CA ALA A 258 -11.23 13.73 12.52
C ALA A 258 -10.29 14.74 13.21
N ARG A 259 -9.79 14.41 14.41
CA ARG A 259 -8.80 15.24 15.12
C ARG A 259 -7.48 15.33 14.37
N LEU A 260 -7.03 14.22 13.78
CA LEU A 260 -5.82 14.18 12.97
C LEU A 260 -5.95 15.04 11.70
N ALA A 261 -7.05 14.91 10.96
CA ALA A 261 -7.33 15.70 9.77
C ALA A 261 -7.40 17.20 10.09
N ALA A 262 -7.98 17.57 11.24
CA ALA A 262 -8.03 18.95 11.71
C ALA A 262 -6.65 19.52 12.11
N ALA A 263 -5.72 18.67 12.56
CA ALA A 263 -4.34 19.05 12.87
C ALA A 263 -3.42 19.01 11.62
N SER A 264 -3.93 18.52 10.50
CA SER A 264 -3.18 18.44 9.25
C SER A 264 -3.29 19.73 8.45
N LEU A 265 -2.36 19.94 7.53
CA LEU A 265 -2.47 21.00 6.53
C LEU A 265 -3.73 20.81 5.67
N GLY A 266 -4.26 21.91 5.13
CA GLY A 266 -5.28 21.86 4.09
C GLY A 266 -4.75 21.15 2.85
N THR A 267 -5.65 20.76 1.94
CA THR A 267 -5.26 19.99 0.74
C THR A 267 -4.28 20.76 -0.14
N VAL A 268 -4.49 22.07 -0.33
CA VAL A 268 -3.62 22.93 -1.14
C VAL A 268 -2.23 23.06 -0.53
N GLU A 269 -2.15 23.33 0.78
CA GLU A 269 -0.88 23.44 1.50
C GLU A 269 -0.14 22.11 1.55
N SER A 270 -0.88 21.00 1.70
CA SER A 270 -0.34 19.65 1.64
C SER A 270 0.31 19.36 0.29
N MET A 271 -0.35 19.75 -0.81
CA MET A 271 0.23 19.60 -2.14
C MET A 271 1.47 20.47 -2.34
N ALA A 272 1.49 21.68 -1.78
CA ALA A 272 2.68 22.54 -1.82
C ALA A 272 3.89 21.88 -1.12
N VAL A 273 3.67 21.24 0.03
CA VAL A 273 4.71 20.47 0.74
C VAL A 273 5.19 19.28 -0.11
N VAL A 274 4.27 18.50 -0.67
CA VAL A 274 4.60 17.36 -1.54
C VAL A 274 5.45 17.79 -2.73
N GLU A 275 5.06 18.87 -3.42
CA GLU A 275 5.81 19.42 -4.55
C GLU A 275 7.18 19.98 -4.14
N GLN A 276 7.26 20.65 -2.99
CA GLN A 276 8.52 21.15 -2.47
C GLN A 276 9.50 19.99 -2.22
N VAL A 277 9.08 18.97 -1.49
CA VAL A 277 9.95 17.81 -1.21
C VAL A 277 10.30 17.07 -2.50
N ALA A 278 9.39 16.98 -3.48
CA ALA A 278 9.68 16.41 -4.79
C ALA A 278 10.78 17.19 -5.54
N ARG A 279 10.79 18.53 -5.45
CA ARG A 279 11.85 19.38 -6.04
C ARG A 279 13.18 19.21 -5.31
N GLU A 280 13.17 19.13 -3.97
CA GLU A 280 14.37 18.88 -3.15
C GLU A 280 15.04 17.53 -3.50
N LEU A 281 14.24 16.50 -3.81
CA LEU A 281 14.72 15.16 -4.13
C LEU A 281 14.96 14.89 -5.62
N SER A 282 14.41 15.74 -6.49
CA SER A 282 14.67 15.61 -7.92
C SER A 282 16.16 15.85 -8.15
N PRO A 283 16.86 14.96 -8.88
CA PRO A 283 18.25 15.18 -9.20
C PRO A 283 18.37 16.56 -9.84
N THR A 284 19.14 17.45 -9.23
CA THR A 284 19.38 18.81 -9.71
C THR A 284 19.95 18.71 -11.12
N GLY A 285 19.10 18.95 -12.12
CA GLY A 285 19.37 18.61 -13.51
C GLY A 285 18.77 19.60 -14.48
N SER A 286 19.08 20.88 -14.29
CA SER A 286 19.07 22.04 -15.22
C SER A 286 18.91 23.28 -14.32
N GLU A 287 19.80 24.26 -14.23
CA GLU A 287 20.59 24.93 -15.27
C GLU A 287 21.88 25.48 -14.64
N GLN A 288 23.02 24.87 -14.99
CA GLN A 288 24.23 25.54 -15.42
C GLN A 288 25.24 24.44 -15.74
N PRO A 289 25.84 24.40 -16.95
CA PRO A 289 27.04 23.62 -17.12
C PRO A 289 28.02 24.10 -16.05
N MET A 290 28.41 23.18 -15.18
CA MET A 290 29.51 23.37 -14.24
C MET A 290 30.62 24.09 -15.01
N LYS A 291 31.13 25.23 -14.50
CA LYS A 291 32.32 25.90 -15.08
C LYS A 291 33.50 24.94 -14.89
N GLN A 292 33.56 23.93 -15.75
CA GLN A 292 34.46 22.81 -15.63
C GLN A 292 35.80 23.23 -16.21
N GLU A 293 36.74 23.57 -15.32
CA GLU A 293 38.14 23.59 -15.69
C GLU A 293 38.60 22.13 -15.86
N TRP A 294 38.55 21.65 -17.10
CA TRP A 294 38.98 20.30 -17.45
C TRP A 294 40.50 20.17 -17.32
N ARG A 295 40.94 19.21 -16.49
CA ARG A 295 42.36 18.94 -16.26
C ARG A 295 42.72 17.58 -16.84
N LYS A 296 43.67 17.57 -17.77
CA LYS A 296 44.23 16.35 -18.34
C LYS A 296 45.30 15.76 -17.41
N SER A 297 45.35 14.43 -17.30
CA SER A 297 46.42 13.76 -16.54
C SER A 297 47.81 14.08 -17.12
N ARG A 298 48.76 14.43 -16.25
CA ARG A 298 50.17 14.64 -16.63
C ARG A 298 50.87 13.37 -17.13
N ARG A 299 50.28 12.18 -16.93
CA ARG A 299 50.82 10.89 -17.39
C ARG A 299 50.30 10.44 -18.75
N SER A 300 49.48 11.26 -19.42
CA SER A 300 48.95 10.95 -20.74
C SER A 300 49.88 11.48 -21.84
N SER A 301 50.40 10.59 -22.70
CA SER A 301 51.20 11.00 -23.86
C SER A 301 50.30 11.49 -24.99
N ALA A 302 50.82 12.36 -25.87
CA ALA A 302 50.06 12.88 -27.01
C ALA A 302 49.65 11.79 -28.02
N SER A 303 50.29 10.61 -27.97
CA SER A 303 50.13 9.51 -28.93
C SER A 303 49.51 8.22 -28.35
N GLY A 304 49.20 8.15 -27.05
CA GLY A 304 48.59 6.97 -26.42
C GLY A 304 47.10 6.80 -26.75
N PRO A 305 46.55 5.57 -26.80
CA PRO A 305 45.18 5.31 -27.25
C PRO A 305 44.11 5.84 -26.29
N GLU A 306 44.39 5.95 -24.98
CA GLU A 306 43.39 6.27 -23.97
C GLU A 306 43.82 7.50 -23.14
N CYS A 307 43.10 8.61 -23.28
CA CYS A 307 43.42 9.84 -22.55
C CYS A 307 42.15 10.42 -21.93
N VAL A 308 42.10 10.44 -20.60
CA VAL A 308 40.98 10.95 -19.82
C VAL A 308 41.28 12.35 -19.28
N GLU A 309 40.28 13.23 -19.29
CA GLU A 309 40.30 14.50 -18.56
C GLU A 309 39.23 14.52 -17.46
N ILE A 310 39.54 15.19 -16.36
CA ILE A 310 38.69 15.23 -15.15
C ILE A 310 38.40 16.69 -14.81
N ALA A 311 37.17 16.99 -14.43
CA ALA A 311 36.77 18.25 -13.82
C ALA A 311 36.29 18.02 -12.38
N LEU A 312 36.65 18.93 -11.46
CA LEU A 312 36.29 18.87 -10.05
C LEU A 312 35.76 20.23 -9.61
N ASP A 313 34.66 20.27 -8.85
CA ASP A 313 34.10 21.51 -8.27
C ASP A 313 34.09 21.51 -6.73
N GLY A 314 34.78 20.55 -6.12
CA GLY A 314 34.87 20.37 -4.67
C GLY A 314 33.79 19.44 -4.09
N VAL A 315 32.70 19.19 -4.81
CA VAL A 315 31.61 18.29 -4.36
C VAL A 315 31.32 17.19 -5.38
N ARG A 316 31.59 17.44 -6.66
CA ARG A 316 31.35 16.53 -7.78
C ARG A 316 32.63 16.31 -8.59
N ALA A 317 32.67 15.20 -9.30
CA ALA A 317 33.69 14.91 -10.29
C ALA A 317 33.03 14.57 -11.63
N ALA A 318 33.61 15.03 -12.73
CA ALA A 318 33.21 14.65 -14.08
C ALA A 318 34.42 14.07 -14.81
N VAL A 319 34.22 12.96 -15.53
CA VAL A 319 35.25 12.25 -16.27
C VAL A 319 34.82 12.09 -17.71
N ARG A 320 35.68 12.45 -18.67
CA ARG A 320 35.40 12.22 -20.10
C ARG A 320 36.64 11.86 -20.89
N ASP A 321 36.41 11.36 -22.09
CA ASP A 321 37.45 11.17 -23.09
C ASP A 321 37.94 12.52 -23.61
N SER A 322 39.23 12.80 -23.44
CA SER A 322 39.85 14.03 -23.93
C SER A 322 39.92 14.12 -25.46
N LYS A 323 39.79 13.00 -26.18
CA LYS A 323 39.77 12.92 -27.65
C LYS A 323 38.35 12.94 -28.24
N ASN A 324 37.33 12.58 -27.46
CA ASN A 324 35.93 12.61 -27.88
C ASN A 324 35.06 13.42 -26.91
N ARG A 325 35.33 14.73 -26.84
CA ARG A 325 34.66 15.65 -25.91
C ARG A 325 33.14 15.77 -26.13
N THR A 326 32.65 15.38 -27.30
CA THR A 326 31.25 15.44 -27.70
C THR A 326 30.45 14.19 -27.32
N ALA A 327 31.11 13.10 -26.89
CA ALA A 327 30.44 11.88 -26.44
C ALA A 327 29.77 12.01 -25.06
N GLY A 328 29.88 13.17 -24.41
CA GLY A 328 29.39 13.40 -23.05
C GLY A 328 30.43 13.12 -21.98
N ALA A 329 30.08 13.42 -20.73
CA ALA A 329 30.90 13.15 -19.56
C ALA A 329 30.15 12.23 -18.60
N LEU A 330 30.89 11.41 -17.85
CA LEU A 330 30.39 10.67 -16.72
C LEU A 330 30.48 11.57 -15.48
N ASP A 331 29.33 11.91 -14.90
CA ASP A 331 29.24 12.71 -13.69
C ASP A 331 29.13 11.81 -12.45
N PHE A 332 29.89 12.16 -11.42
CA PHE A 332 29.95 11.48 -10.13
C PHE A 332 29.61 12.46 -9.02
N ASP A 333 28.71 12.05 -8.12
CA ASP A 333 28.61 12.68 -6.80
C ASP A 333 29.82 12.31 -5.91
N ALA A 334 29.97 12.96 -4.76
CA ALA A 334 31.09 12.73 -3.84
C ALA A 334 31.23 11.26 -3.40
N GLY A 335 30.11 10.56 -3.19
CA GLY A 335 30.09 9.16 -2.75
C GLY A 335 30.49 8.21 -3.88
N GLN A 336 29.92 8.41 -5.08
CA GLN A 336 30.25 7.68 -6.29
C GLN A 336 31.72 7.86 -6.66
N TRP A 337 32.24 9.09 -6.58
CA TRP A 337 33.64 9.41 -6.86
C TRP A 337 34.60 8.73 -5.88
N SER A 338 34.28 8.76 -4.58
CA SER A 338 35.07 8.10 -3.55
C SER A 338 35.13 6.58 -3.76
N ARG A 339 34.00 5.93 -4.09
CA ARG A 339 33.97 4.51 -4.43
C ARG A 339 34.78 4.20 -5.68
N PHE A 340 34.59 4.98 -6.76
CA PHE A 340 35.35 4.83 -8.00
C PHE A 340 36.86 4.88 -7.74
N LEU A 341 37.34 5.92 -7.04
CA LEU A 341 38.77 6.03 -6.69
C LEU A 341 39.24 4.88 -5.78
N GLY A 342 38.39 4.39 -4.88
CA GLY A 342 38.69 3.25 -4.04
C GLY A 342 38.94 1.98 -4.86
N VAL A 343 38.08 1.70 -5.83
CA VAL A 343 38.23 0.57 -6.77
C VAL A 343 39.48 0.79 -7.65
N ALA A 344 39.67 2.00 -8.16
CA ALA A 344 40.82 2.34 -9.00
C ALA A 344 42.17 2.17 -8.33
N LYS A 345 42.29 2.62 -7.08
CA LYS A 345 43.52 2.46 -6.30
C LYS A 345 43.86 1.00 -6.02
N ARG A 346 42.86 0.11 -5.99
CA ARG A 346 43.05 -1.32 -5.76
C ARG A 346 43.38 -2.10 -7.04
N GLY A 347 43.33 -1.47 -8.22
CA GLY A 347 43.66 -2.11 -9.49
C GLY A 347 42.65 -3.18 -9.96
N THR A 348 41.45 -3.21 -9.39
CA THR A 348 40.44 -4.26 -9.64
C THR A 348 39.66 -4.08 -10.95
N TYR A 349 40.27 -3.48 -11.99
CA TYR A 349 39.61 -3.25 -13.29
C TYR A 349 39.98 -4.27 -14.37
N ASP A 350 40.99 -5.12 -14.12
CA ASP A 350 41.51 -6.09 -15.09
C ASP A 350 41.16 -7.55 -14.74
N GLU A 351 40.30 -7.80 -13.75
CA GLU A 351 39.78 -9.15 -13.47
C GLU A 351 38.63 -9.45 -14.43
N ARG A 352 38.95 -10.10 -15.55
CA ARG A 352 38.00 -10.79 -16.44
C ARG A 352 38.10 -12.30 -16.25
#